data_AF-A0A2D8A778-F1
#
_entry.id   AF-A0A2D8A778-F1
#
_cell.length_a   1.000
_cell.length_b   1.000
_cell.length_c   1.000
_cell.angle_alpha   90.00
_cell.angle_beta   90.00
_cell.angle_gamma   90.00
#
_symmetry.space_group_name_H-M   'P 1'
#
loop_
_entity.id
_entity.type
_entity.pdbx_description
1 polymer ?
#
loop_
_entity_poly.entity_id
_entity_poly.type
_entity_poly.pdbx_seq_one_letter_code
_entity_poly.pdbx_strand_id
1 'polypeptide(L)' 'MINPWVIAAMIPAMVIVMIHFAIGPFGHPTRLHWHMRWKQWPAAIKTPLLLIASILLTAGASHAVGLWMWPLAE' A
#
# COMPACT_ATOMS: atom_id res chain seq x y z
N MET A 1 17.12 4.92 10.27
CA MET A 1 15.92 5.75 10.02
C MET A 1 15.38 5.40 8.65
N ILE A 2 14.05 5.22 8.49
CA ILE A 2 13.46 4.91 7.17
C ILE A 2 13.59 6.14 6.27
N ASN A 3 14.00 5.94 5.01
CA ASN A 3 14.12 7.02 4.04
C ASN A 3 12.73 7.63 3.75
N PRO A 4 12.57 8.97 3.74
CA PRO A 4 11.27 9.62 3.53
C PRO A 4 10.61 9.25 2.20
N TRP A 5 11.39 8.97 1.15
CA TRP A 5 10.87 8.54 -0.15
C TRP A 5 10.27 7.13 -0.11
N VAL A 6 10.88 6.24 0.67
CA VAL A 6 10.33 4.90 0.91
C VAL A 6 8.99 5.01 1.64
N ILE A 7 8.88 5.88 2.65
CA ILE A 7 7.61 6.14 3.34
C ILE A 7 6.56 6.70 2.38
N ALA A 8 6.93 7.70 1.56
CA ALA A 8 6.04 8.32 0.60
C ALA A 8 5.47 7.29 -0.41
N ALA A 9 6.26 6.30 -0.83
CA ALA A 9 5.81 5.21 -1.68
C ALA A 9 4.96 4.16 -0.94
N MET A 10 5.27 3.88 0.33
CA MET A 10 4.52 2.91 1.15
C MET A 10 3.10 3.38 1.46
N ILE A 11 2.89 4.67 1.77
CA ILE A 11 1.57 5.19 2.16
C ILE A 11 0.46 4.85 1.14
N PRO A 12 0.58 5.18 -0.17
CA PRO A 12 -0.47 4.84 -1.13
C PRO A 12 -0.63 3.32 -1.30
N ALA A 13 0.46 2.55 -1.22
CA ALA A 13 0.40 1.09 -1.26
C ALA A 13 -0.37 0.52 -0.05
N MET A 14 -0.14 1.06 1.15
CA MET A 14 -0.91 0.71 2.35
C MET A 14 -2.39 1.02 2.15
N VAL A 15 -2.72 2.21 1.63
CA VAL A 15 -4.12 2.60 1.38
C VAL A 15 -4.80 1.61 0.42
N ILE A 16 -4.14 1.21 -0.66
CA ILE A 16 -4.66 0.22 -1.63
C ILE A 16 -4.92 -1.14 -0.97
N VAL A 17 -4.00 -1.62 -0.12
CA VAL A 17 -4.16 -2.91 0.56
C VAL A 17 -5.25 -2.82 1.64
N MET A 18 -5.31 -1.72 2.39
CA MET A 18 -6.30 -1.51 3.42
C MET A 18 -7.72 -1.38 2.86
N ILE A 19 -7.91 -0.68 1.73
CA ILE A 19 -9.21 -0.65 1.05
C ILE A 19 -9.54 -2.02 0.45
N HIS A 20 -8.56 -2.80 0.00
CA HIS A 20 -8.81 -4.15 -0.52
C HIS A 20 -9.29 -5.14 0.54
N PHE A 21 -8.69 -5.12 1.74
CA PHE A 21 -9.05 -6.02 2.84
C PHE A 21 -10.10 -5.44 3.81
N ALA A 22 -10.55 -4.20 3.60
CA ALA A 22 -11.43 -3.48 4.53
C ALA A 22 -10.83 -3.37 5.96
N ILE A 23 -9.53 -3.05 6.05
CA ILE A 23 -8.81 -2.92 7.34
C ILE A 23 -8.61 -1.44 7.69
N GLY A 24 -8.55 -1.14 8.98
CA GLY A 24 -8.32 0.22 9.49
C GLY A 24 -9.52 1.13 9.21
N PRO A 25 -9.33 2.35 8.68
CA PRO A 25 -10.42 3.27 8.43
C PRO A 25 -11.44 2.73 7.42
N PHE A 26 -11.07 1.78 6.55
CA PHE A 26 -11.96 1.23 5.53
C PHE A 26 -12.83 0.07 6.01
N GLY A 27 -12.59 -0.44 7.23
CA GLY A 27 -13.48 -1.39 7.90
C GLY A 27 -14.61 -0.73 8.68
N HIS A 28 -14.54 0.58 8.90
CA HIS A 28 -15.55 1.32 9.66
C HIS A 28 -16.85 1.49 8.84
N PRO A 29 -18.05 1.33 9.44
CA PRO A 29 -19.32 1.40 8.70
C PRO A 29 -19.48 2.67 7.85
N THR A 30 -19.02 3.82 8.33
CA THR A 30 -19.11 5.10 7.61
C THR A 30 -18.21 5.21 6.38
N ARG A 31 -17.20 4.34 6.25
CA ARG A 31 -16.21 4.35 5.14
C ARG A 31 -16.16 3.04 4.37
N LEU A 32 -16.90 2.02 4.79
CA LEU A 32 -17.00 0.71 4.14
C LEU A 32 -17.49 0.83 2.68
N HIS A 33 -18.25 1.88 2.35
CA HIS A 33 -18.68 2.14 0.98
C HIS A 33 -17.50 2.31 -0.01
N TRP A 34 -16.33 2.75 0.47
CA TRP A 34 -15.11 2.80 -0.35
C TRP A 34 -14.61 1.40 -0.72
N HIS A 35 -14.58 0.48 0.25
CA HIS A 35 -14.27 -0.93 -0.02
C HIS A 35 -15.26 -1.55 -1.00
N MET A 36 -16.56 -1.30 -0.82
CA MET A 36 -17.59 -1.83 -1.72
C MET A 36 -17.42 -1.31 -3.15
N ARG A 37 -17.13 -0.01 -3.34
CA ARG A 37 -16.82 0.56 -4.66
C ARG A 37 -15.55 -0.04 -5.26
N TRP A 38 -14.51 -0.22 -4.44
CA TRP A 38 -13.28 -0.89 -4.87
C TRP A 38 -13.55 -2.32 -5.36
N LYS A 39 -14.40 -3.10 -4.68
CA LYS A 39 -14.77 -4.46 -5.12
C LYS A 39 -15.43 -4.48 -6.49
N GLN A 40 -16.18 -3.44 -6.86
CA GLN A 40 -16.86 -3.31 -8.16
C GLN A 40 -15.92 -3.01 -9.33
N TRP A 41 -14.67 -2.59 -9.09
CA TRP A 41 -13.73 -2.29 -10.18
C TRP A 41 -13.32 -3.54 -10.97
N PRO A 42 -13.00 -3.41 -12.28
CA PRO A 42 -12.51 -4.51 -13.10
C PRO A 42 -11.26 -5.17 -12.51
N ALA A 43 -11.20 -6.50 -12.57
CA ALA A 43 -10.02 -7.26 -12.10
C ALA A 43 -8.74 -6.83 -12.84
N ALA A 44 -8.84 -6.53 -14.14
CA ALA A 44 -7.72 -6.03 -14.95
C ALA A 44 -7.07 -4.75 -14.41
N ILE A 45 -7.80 -3.94 -13.63
CA ILE A 45 -7.27 -2.73 -12.98
C ILE A 45 -6.79 -3.04 -11.56
N LYS A 46 -7.58 -3.79 -10.79
CA LYS A 46 -7.26 -4.10 -9.38
C LYS A 46 -6.00 -4.94 -9.24
N THR A 47 -5.86 -5.99 -10.06
CA THR A 47 -4.75 -6.94 -9.96
C THR A 47 -3.38 -6.28 -10.12
N PRO A 48 -3.09 -5.47 -11.16
CA PRO A 48 -1.80 -4.80 -11.26
C PRO A 48 -1.57 -3.78 -10.13
N LEU A 49 -2.61 -3.04 -9.70
CA LEU A 49 -2.50 -2.12 -8.55
C LEU A 49 -2.12 -2.85 -7.27
N LEU A 50 -2.73 -4.00 -6.99
CA LEU A 50 -2.44 -4.82 -5.82
C LEU A 50 -1.04 -5.43 -5.89
N LEU A 51 -0.61 -5.87 -7.08
CA LEU A 51 0.73 -6.40 -7.27
C LEU A 51 1.78 -5.32 -6.98
N ILE A 52 1.63 -4.13 -7.56
CA ILE A 52 2.53 -2.99 -7.31
C ILE A 52 2.52 -2.62 -5.83
N ALA A 53 1.34 -2.52 -5.21
CA ALA A 53 1.23 -2.21 -3.79
C ALA A 53 1.92 -3.27 -2.91
N SER A 54 1.76 -4.55 -3.23
CA SER A 54 2.39 -5.66 -2.49
C SER A 54 3.92 -5.61 -2.60
N ILE A 55 4.45 -5.33 -3.79
CA ILE A 55 5.90 -5.16 -4.02
C ILE A 55 6.42 -3.97 -3.21
N LEU A 56 5.76 -2.81 -3.28
CA LEU A 56 6.17 -1.61 -2.55
C LEU A 56 6.14 -1.80 -1.03
N LEU A 57 5.12 -2.48 -0.50
CA LEU A 57 5.05 -2.78 0.93
C LEU A 57 6.11 -3.78 1.37
N THR A 58 6.37 -4.81 0.57
CA THR A 58 7.41 -5.81 0.88
C THR A 58 8.79 -5.17 0.85
N ALA A 59 9.08 -4.36 -0.17
CA ALA A 59 10.33 -3.62 -0.29
C ALA A 59 10.49 -2.55 0.81
N GLY A 60 9.42 -1.82 1.12
CA GLY A 60 9.42 -0.82 2.18
C GLY A 60 9.57 -1.43 3.57
N ALA A 61 8.90 -2.57 3.83
CA ALA A 61 9.05 -3.33 5.07
C ALA A 61 10.47 -3.90 5.20
N SER A 62 11.05 -4.45 4.12
CA SER A 62 12.44 -4.93 4.14
C SER A 62 13.44 -3.81 4.37
N HIS A 63 13.21 -2.60 3.83
CA HIS A 63 14.00 -1.41 4.15
C HIS A 63 13.83 -1.01 5.62
N ALA A 64 12.61 -1.06 6.15
CA ALA A 64 12.31 -0.69 7.53
C ALA A 64 13.02 -1.58 8.56
N VAL A 65 13.16 -2.88 8.25
CA VAL A 65 13.91 -3.83 9.09
C VAL A 65 15.41 -3.88 8.77
N GLY A 66 15.90 -3.03 7.87
CA GLY A 66 17.33 -2.89 7.58
C GLY A 66 17.93 -3.92 6.63
N LEU A 67 17.12 -4.63 5.83
CA LEU A 67 17.62 -5.61 4.85
C LEU A 67 18.31 -4.96 3.64
N TRP A 68 18.04 -3.68 3.38
CA TRP A 68 18.71 -2.88 2.37
C TRP A 68 18.54 -1.40 2.67
N MET A 69 19.37 -0.57 2.05
CA MET A 69 19.38 0.89 2.24
C MET A 69 19.12 1.60 0.92
N TRP A 70 18.27 2.63 0.96
CA TRP A 70 18.13 3.52 -0.18
C TRP A 70 19.43 4.32 -0.39
N PRO A 71 19.95 4.44 -1.63
CA PRO A 71 21.12 5.26 -1.89
C PRO A 71 20.82 6.70 -1.49
N LEU A 72 21.53 7.21 -0.48
CA LEU A 72 21.53 8.63 -0.20
C LEU A 72 22.34 9.24 -1.34
N ALA A 73 21.68 9.99 -2.22
CA ALA A 73 22.39 10.79 -3.21
C ALA A 73 23.33 11.73 -2.44
N GLU A 74 24.62 11.65 -2.75
CA GLU A 74 25.68 12.51 -2.20
C GLU A 74 25.43 13.98 -2.53
#